data_AF-A0A2M6W6A9-F1
#
_entry.id   AF-A0A2M6W6A9-F1
#
_cell.length_a   1.000
_cell.length_b   1.000
_cell.length_c   1.000
_cell.angle_alpha   90.00
_cell.angle_beta   90.00
_cell.angle_gamma   90.00
#
_symmetry.space_group_name_H-M   'P 1'
#
loop_
_entity.id
_entity.type
_entity.pdbx_description
1 polymer ?
#
loop_
_entity_poly.entity_id
_entity_poly.type
_entity_poly.pdbx_seq_one_letter_code
_entity_poly.pdbx_strand_id
1 'polypeptide(L)'
;MIPEKKKSDSWREALKFINKCPVCGSIYNTKNARLFASQDKASLIHISCVKCAGNFIAMVVEVGHSLSSMGMVSDLNFSDAEKFCQLEPIVMDEMIDGIRQIKENNLIKNYPDAKSGFRHSVGKI
;
A
#
# COMPACT_ATOMS: atom_id res chain seq x y z
N MET A 1 -1.36 -14.43 35.68
CA MET A 1 -0.82 -13.25 34.98
C MET A 1 0.09 -13.75 33.87
N ILE A 2 -0.35 -13.65 32.61
CA ILE A 2 0.47 -14.00 31.45
C ILE A 2 1.26 -12.74 31.09
N PRO A 3 2.58 -12.80 30.89
CA PRO A 3 3.35 -11.59 30.64
C PRO A 3 2.95 -10.99 29.30
N GLU A 4 2.73 -9.67 29.29
CA GLU A 4 2.54 -8.88 28.08
C GLU A 4 3.77 -9.06 27.17
N LYS A 5 3.60 -9.81 26.07
CA LYS A 5 4.61 -9.87 25.01
C LYS A 5 4.77 -8.47 24.44
N LYS A 6 5.99 -7.94 24.45
CA LYS A 6 6.41 -6.77 23.65
C LYS A 6 5.78 -6.87 22.26
N LYS A 7 5.11 -5.80 21.80
CA LYS A 7 4.47 -5.63 20.48
C LYS A 7 5.19 -6.50 19.44
N SER A 8 4.52 -7.56 19.02
CA SER A 8 5.13 -8.63 18.23
C SER A 8 5.72 -8.11 16.93
N ASP A 9 6.94 -8.55 16.59
CA ASP A 9 7.59 -8.42 15.28
C ASP A 9 6.85 -9.21 14.16
N SER A 10 5.52 -9.33 14.21
CA SER A 10 4.69 -10.12 13.28
C SER A 10 4.90 -9.71 11.83
N TRP A 11 5.20 -8.44 11.58
CA TRP A 11 5.56 -7.95 10.25
C TRP A 11 6.86 -8.57 9.71
N ARG A 12 7.87 -8.86 10.54
CA ARG A 12 9.11 -9.52 10.11
C ARG A 12 8.86 -10.95 9.67
N GLU A 13 7.95 -11.64 10.35
CA GLU A 13 7.51 -12.97 9.96
C GLU A 13 6.74 -12.93 8.64
N ALA A 14 5.89 -11.91 8.43
CA ALA A 14 5.22 -11.67 7.15
C ALA A 14 6.20 -11.52 5.98
N LEU A 15 7.30 -10.81 6.19
CA LEU A 15 8.31 -10.57 5.16
C LEU A 15 9.02 -11.85 4.69
N LYS A 16 8.97 -12.94 5.45
CA LYS A 16 9.46 -14.25 4.98
C LYS A 16 8.62 -14.79 3.82
N PHE A 17 7.34 -14.45 3.78
CA PHE A 17 6.40 -14.84 2.71
C PHE A 17 6.43 -13.86 1.53
N ILE A 18 6.63 -12.56 1.80
CA ILE A 18 6.68 -11.50 0.77
C ILE A 18 8.13 -11.24 0.33
N ASN A 19 8.80 -12.28 -0.18
CA ASN A 19 10.24 -12.25 -0.42
C ASN A 19 10.63 -11.94 -1.88
N LYS A 20 9.69 -11.66 -2.79
CA LYS A 20 9.98 -11.37 -4.22
C LYS A 20 9.48 -10.01 -4.67
N CYS A 21 10.37 -9.32 -5.39
CA CYS A 21 10.15 -8.54 -6.59
C CYS A 21 8.75 -8.52 -7.29
N PRO A 22 7.69 -7.76 -6.98
CA PRO A 22 6.49 -7.76 -7.81
C PRO A 22 6.73 -7.08 -9.17
N VAL A 23 7.83 -6.33 -9.32
CA VAL A 23 8.24 -5.70 -10.58
C VAL A 23 9.18 -6.60 -11.39
N CYS A 24 10.24 -7.14 -10.78
CA CYS A 24 11.30 -7.86 -11.52
C CYS A 24 11.59 -9.29 -11.04
N GLY A 25 10.82 -9.79 -10.07
CA GLY A 25 10.92 -11.16 -9.56
C GLY A 25 12.14 -11.48 -8.69
N SER A 26 13.07 -10.54 -8.48
CA SER A 26 14.24 -10.78 -7.64
C SER A 26 13.87 -10.97 -6.17
N ILE A 27 14.61 -11.82 -5.47
CA ILE A 27 14.43 -12.00 -4.04
C ILE A 27 14.87 -10.73 -3.31
N TYR A 28 14.02 -10.23 -2.42
CA TYR A 28 14.31 -9.08 -1.58
C TYR A 28 15.26 -9.44 -0.46
N ASN A 29 16.15 -8.51 -0.15
CA ASN A 29 16.82 -8.51 1.14
C ASN A 29 15.86 -7.91 2.18
N THR A 30 15.31 -8.74 3.06
CA THR A 30 14.42 -8.29 4.15
C THR A 30 15.09 -7.30 5.11
N LYS A 31 16.42 -7.19 5.11
CA LYS A 31 17.15 -6.14 5.84
C LYS A 31 16.91 -4.73 5.29
N ASN A 32 16.50 -4.62 4.03
CA ASN A 32 16.21 -3.32 3.40
C ASN A 32 14.74 -2.91 3.58
N ALA A 33 13.94 -3.75 4.25
CA ALA A 33 12.57 -3.43 4.62
C ALA A 33 12.56 -2.51 5.85
N ARG A 34 11.83 -1.41 5.76
CA ARG A 34 11.79 -0.38 6.80
C ARG A 34 10.35 -0.13 7.22
N LEU A 35 10.05 -0.34 8.49
CA LEU A 35 8.76 0.03 9.08
C LEU A 35 8.70 1.56 9.16
N PHE A 36 7.61 2.18 8.67
CA PHE A 36 7.40 3.63 8.77
C PHE A 36 6.11 4.01 9.48
N ALA A 37 5.15 3.08 9.62
CA ALA A 37 3.97 3.28 10.45
C ALA A 37 3.48 1.96 11.04
N SER A 38 2.90 2.04 12.24
CA SER A 38 2.25 0.90 12.89
C SER A 38 1.13 1.40 13.79
N GLN A 39 -0.05 0.82 13.64
CA GLN A 39 -1.23 1.12 14.43
C GLN A 39 -1.97 -0.18 14.76
N ASP A 40 -2.21 -0.43 16.04
CA ASP A 40 -2.84 -1.64 16.58
C ASP A 40 -2.26 -2.93 15.99
N LYS A 41 -2.97 -3.51 15.02
CA LYS A 41 -2.67 -4.78 14.36
C LYS A 41 -2.12 -4.60 12.94
N ALA A 42 -1.95 -3.37 12.47
CA ALA A 42 -1.46 -3.03 11.14
C ALA A 42 -0.04 -2.45 11.21
N SER A 43 0.80 -2.87 10.27
CA SER A 43 2.15 -2.36 10.07
C SER A 43 2.33 -2.00 8.60
N LEU A 44 2.93 -0.83 8.33
CA LEU A 44 3.30 -0.40 6.99
C LEU A 44 4.82 -0.41 6.83
N ILE A 45 5.27 -1.15 5.84
CA ILE A 45 6.67 -1.45 5.57
C ILE A 45 6.99 -0.96 4.16
N HIS A 46 8.05 -0.17 4.04
CA HIS A 46 8.60 0.23 2.76
C HIS A 46 9.75 -0.70 2.37
N ILE A 47 9.82 -1.07 1.09
CA ILE A 47 10.85 -1.93 0.53
C ILE A 47 11.35 -1.33 -0.78
N SER A 48 12.66 -1.10 -0.89
CA SER A 48 13.32 -0.73 -2.14
C SER A 48 14.06 -1.92 -2.76
N CYS A 49 13.78 -2.21 -4.02
CA CYS A 49 14.45 -3.28 -4.76
C CYS A 49 15.85 -2.84 -5.21
N VAL A 50 16.90 -3.52 -4.76
CA VAL A 50 18.28 -3.22 -5.18
C VAL A 50 18.55 -3.54 -6.65
N LYS A 51 17.73 -4.39 -7.30
CA LYS A 51 17.93 -4.82 -8.69
C LYS A 51 17.31 -3.86 -9.70
N CYS A 52 16.09 -3.40 -9.45
CA CYS A 52 15.33 -2.57 -10.41
C CYS A 52 14.94 -1.19 -9.89
N ALA A 53 15.40 -0.83 -8.68
CA ALA A 53 15.07 0.43 -7.99
C ALA A 53 13.57 0.68 -7.74
N GLY A 54 12.70 -0.30 -8.00
CA GLY A 54 11.26 -0.19 -7.72
C GLY A 54 11.01 -0.14 -6.22
N ASN A 55 10.05 0.70 -5.83
CA ASN A 55 9.58 0.83 -4.44
C ASN A 55 8.24 0.12 -4.26
N PHE A 56 8.05 -0.43 -3.06
CA PHE A 56 6.84 -1.15 -2.70
C PHE A 56 6.49 -0.87 -1.23
N ILE A 57 5.20 -0.69 -0.97
CA ILE A 57 4.66 -0.57 0.39
C ILE A 57 3.88 -1.85 0.69
N ALA A 58 4.26 -2.54 1.75
CA ALA A 58 3.55 -3.69 2.29
C ALA A 58 2.78 -3.26 3.54
N MET A 59 1.49 -3.55 3.58
CA MET A 59 0.68 -3.51 4.78
C MET A 59 0.54 -4.92 5.33
N VAL A 60 0.93 -5.15 6.57
CA VAL A 60 0.76 -6.41 7.28
C VAL A 60 -0.26 -6.20 8.37
N VAL A 61 -1.33 -7.00 8.37
CA VAL A 61 -2.43 -6.91 9.34
C VAL A 61 -2.60 -8.24 10.05
N GLU A 62 -2.64 -8.21 11.38
CA GLU A 62 -3.00 -9.36 12.21
C GLU A 62 -4.52 -9.41 12.39
N VAL A 63 -5.15 -10.49 11.93
CA VAL A 63 -6.59 -10.74 12.04
C VAL A 63 -6.80 -12.00 12.87
N GLY A 64 -7.14 -11.81 14.15
CA GLY A 64 -7.23 -12.92 15.11
C GLY A 64 -5.88 -13.58 15.33
N HIS A 65 -5.74 -14.85 14.92
CA HIS A 65 -4.48 -15.60 14.92
C HIS A 65 -3.84 -15.74 13.54
N SER A 66 -4.36 -15.02 12.54
CA SER A 66 -3.91 -15.07 11.16
C SER A 66 -3.19 -13.79 10.76
N LEU A 67 -2.22 -13.92 9.87
CA LEU A 67 -1.50 -12.80 9.28
C LEU A 67 -2.00 -12.61 7.85
N SER A 68 -2.44 -11.40 7.53
CA SER A 68 -2.78 -10.99 6.18
C SER A 68 -1.79 -9.91 5.72
N SER A 69 -1.53 -9.88 4.43
CA SER A 69 -0.68 -8.84 3.84
C SER A 69 -1.26 -8.33 2.54
N MET A 70 -1.24 -7.01 2.38
CA MET A 70 -1.55 -6.32 1.13
C MET A 70 -0.31 -5.52 0.74
N GLY A 71 -0.16 -5.21 -0.53
CA GLY A 71 0.84 -4.21 -0.87
C GLY A 71 0.71 -3.68 -2.26
N MET A 72 1.43 -2.59 -2.48
CA MET A 72 1.30 -1.73 -3.65
C MET A 72 2.68 -1.34 -4.15
N VAL A 73 2.89 -1.47 -5.45
CA VAL A 73 4.05 -0.87 -6.12
C VAL A 73 3.83 0.63 -6.14
N SER A 74 4.83 1.38 -5.72
CA SER A 74 4.78 2.83 -5.61
C SER A 74 6.07 3.43 -6.17
N ASP A 75 6.01 4.68 -6.58
CA ASP A 75 7.20 5.50 -6.84
C ASP A 75 7.80 6.09 -5.55
N LEU A 76 7.01 6.17 -4.47
CA LEU A 76 7.41 6.72 -3.16
C LEU A 76 8.70 6.09 -2.62
N ASN A 77 9.71 6.93 -2.38
CA ASN A 77 10.86 6.52 -1.58
C ASN A 77 10.47 6.45 -0.08
N PHE A 78 11.39 5.98 0.78
CA PHE A 78 11.10 5.83 2.20
C PHE A 78 10.64 7.14 2.87
N SER A 79 11.33 8.25 2.57
CA SER A 79 11.01 9.56 3.15
C SER A 79 9.65 10.07 2.66
N ASP A 80 9.31 9.81 1.40
CA ASP A 80 8.01 10.19 0.86
C ASP A 80 6.90 9.37 1.53
N ALA A 81 7.10 8.05 1.68
CA ALA A 81 6.14 7.17 2.34
C ALA A 81 5.89 7.58 3.80
N GLU A 82 6.96 7.90 4.54
CA GLU A 82 6.87 8.39 5.92
C GLU A 82 6.11 9.72 6.00
N LYS A 83 6.42 10.66 5.10
CA LYS A 83 5.74 11.96 5.02
C LYS A 83 4.25 11.82 4.66
N PHE A 84 3.93 11.09 3.60
CA PHE A 84 2.56 10.98 3.09
C PHE A 84 1.65 10.19 4.03
N CYS A 85 2.19 9.24 4.80
CA CYS A 85 1.43 8.50 5.80
C CYS A 85 0.94 9.36 6.98
N GLN A 86 1.54 10.55 7.17
CA GLN A 86 1.16 11.49 8.23
C GLN A 86 0.19 12.57 7.74
N LEU A 87 -0.11 12.64 6.44
CA LEU A 87 -1.10 13.57 5.93
C LEU A 87 -2.51 13.08 6.25
N GLU A 88 -3.45 14.02 6.30
CA GLU A 88 -4.86 13.65 6.46
C GLU A 88 -5.33 12.83 5.25
N PRO A 89 -6.14 11.77 5.47
CA PRO A 89 -6.76 11.04 4.38
C PRO A 89 -7.63 11.96 3.54
N ILE A 90 -7.56 11.80 2.21
CA ILE A 90 -8.44 12.50 1.28
C ILE A 90 -9.89 12.14 1.60
N VAL A 91 -10.70 13.14 1.90
CA VAL A 91 -12.14 12.94 2.15
C VAL A 91 -12.95 13.01 0.85
N MET A 92 -14.19 12.55 0.90
CA MET A 92 -15.04 12.42 -0.28
C MET A 92 -15.22 13.76 -1.03
N ASP A 93 -15.43 14.85 -0.30
CA ASP A 93 -15.65 16.17 -0.92
C ASP A 93 -14.38 16.67 -1.63
N GLU A 94 -13.21 16.48 -1.03
CA GLU A 94 -11.92 16.80 -1.65
C GLU A 94 -11.69 15.99 -2.94
N MET A 95 -12.10 14.72 -2.96
CA MET A 95 -12.03 13.89 -4.17
C MET A 95 -12.94 14.43 -5.27
N ILE A 96 -14.19 14.78 -4.94
CA ILE A 96 -15.17 15.33 -5.89
C ILE A 96 -14.65 16.65 -6.47
N ASP A 97 -14.18 17.55 -5.61
CA ASP A 97 -13.63 18.84 -6.00
C ASP A 97 -12.37 18.69 -6.86
N GLY A 98 -11.48 17.76 -6.50
CA GLY A 98 -10.29 17.45 -7.29
C GLY A 98 -10.65 16.98 -8.71
N ILE A 99 -11.63 16.08 -8.85
CA ILE A 99 -12.11 15.62 -10.16
C ILE A 99 -12.74 16.77 -10.94
N ARG A 100 -13.54 17.61 -10.28
CA ARG A 100 -14.17 18.77 -10.92
C ARG A 100 -13.11 19.72 -11.48
N GLN A 101 -12.08 20.04 -10.71
CA GLN A 101 -10.97 20.88 -11.15
C GLN A 101 -10.19 20.27 -12.32
N ILE A 102 -9.95 18.95 -12.31
CA ILE A 102 -9.28 18.25 -13.42
C ILE A 102 -10.07 18.41 -14.72
N LYS A 103 -11.41 18.29 -14.66
CA LYS A 103 -12.30 18.43 -15.82
C LYS A 103 -12.38 19.87 -16.32
N GLU A 104 -12.63 20.82 -15.44
CA GLU A 104 -12.79 22.24 -15.79
C GLU A 104 -11.50 22.83 -16.40
N ASN A 105 -10.34 22.45 -15.85
CA ASN A 105 -9.04 22.95 -16.30
C ASN A 105 -8.40 22.09 -17.41
N ASN A 106 -9.07 21.04 -17.90
CA ASN A 106 -8.55 20.11 -18.90
C ASN A 106 -7.14 19.56 -18.57
N LEU A 107 -6.85 19.31 -17.29
CA LEU A 107 -5.52 18.87 -16.84
C LEU A 107 -5.16 17.47 -17.35
N ILE A 108 -6.16 16.64 -17.63
CA ILE A 108 -6.02 15.30 -18.17
C ILE A 108 -6.82 15.20 -19.46
N LYS A 109 -6.12 14.99 -20.60
CA LYS A 109 -6.77 14.72 -21.88
C LYS A 109 -7.46 13.35 -21.83
N ASN A 110 -8.69 13.27 -22.32
CA ASN A 110 -9.51 12.04 -22.36
C ASN A 110 -9.85 11.46 -20.99
N TYR A 111 -10.16 12.31 -20.00
CA TYR A 111 -10.68 11.82 -18.71
C TYR A 111 -11.97 11.02 -18.95
N PRO A 112 -12.01 9.71 -18.64
CA PRO A 112 -13.14 8.87 -18.98
C PRO A 112 -14.37 9.30 -18.17
N ASP A 113 -15.46 9.63 -18.86
CA ASP A 113 -16.73 9.81 -18.18
C ASP A 113 -17.16 8.47 -17.55
N ALA A 114 -17.57 8.54 -16.28
CA ALA A 114 -17.92 7.40 -15.42
C ALA A 114 -18.96 6.43 -16.04
N LYS A 115 -19.61 6.82 -17.14
CA LYS A 115 -20.57 6.00 -17.88
C LYS A 115 -19.93 4.93 -18.79
N SER A 116 -18.61 4.95 -18.99
CA SER A 116 -17.94 4.05 -19.96
C SER A 116 -17.36 2.75 -19.36
N GLY A 117 -17.22 2.65 -18.03
CA GLY A 117 -16.41 1.58 -17.40
C GLY A 117 -17.16 0.47 -16.66
N PHE A 118 -18.42 0.63 -16.28
CA PHE A 118 -19.13 -0.34 -15.42
C PHE A 118 -20.01 -1.31 -16.23
N ARG A 119 -19.40 -2.08 -17.14
CA ARG A 119 -20.04 -3.30 -17.65
C ARG A 119 -19.96 -4.37 -16.57
N HIS A 120 -21.04 -4.50 -15.81
CA HIS A 120 -21.32 -5.63 -14.93
C HIS A 120 -21.19 -6.95 -15.71
N SER A 121 -20.06 -7.63 -15.59
CA SER A 121 -19.98 -9.08 -15.78
C SER A 121 -20.42 -9.74 -14.47
N VAL A 122 -21.73 -9.71 -14.20
CA VAL A 122 -22.32 -10.69 -13.28
C VAL A 122 -22.28 -12.01 -14.03
N GLY A 123 -21.27 -12.82 -13.75
CA GLY A 123 -21.21 -14.20 -14.22
C GLY A 123 -22.48 -14.91 -13.74
N LYS A 124 -23.27 -15.39 -14.70
CA LYS A 124 -24.31 -16.38 -14.42
C LYS A 124 -23.61 -17.69 -14.03
N ILE A 125 -24.23 -18.34 -13.04
CA ILE A 125 -23.94 -19.65 -12.46
C ILE A 125 -23.78 -20.70 -13.56
#